data_AF-A0A8S1NX95-F1
#
_entry.id   AF-A0A8S1NX95-F1
#
_cell.length_a   1.000
_cell.length_b   1.000
_cell.length_c   1.000
_cell.angle_alpha   90.00
_cell.angle_beta   90.00
_cell.angle_gamma   90.00
#
_symmetry.space_group_name_H-M   'P 1'
#
loop_
_entity.id
_entity.type
_entity.pdbx_description
1 polymer ?
#
loop_
_entity_poly.entity_id
_entity_poly.type
_entity_poly.pdbx_seq_one_letter_code
_entity_poly.pdbx_strand_id
1 'polypeptide(L)'
;MENYKQYLFDEKIQEPPQPRNTYSFQVQENQEEQQKIVESNFDDEYKKDFLQNQINNIREKLIMMGFPSLGDLYSNSNSEIDLTVKVLVEVIKQRREDMDFKNTYLEKINKIEAEKLQLSLNFEKISTSKKILEQENTTLLAKIKSTEKVQKEQINKLMLEREDLQKQLSKLQSRSSQFEHELKQRDLDIQKLKEHLKKQQNSKSYKNCLEVTQPIEQEGPSVFASNGEYEFSQLVMKKWEEVNNKLLKENEQLRENLVKIHNELGEILQIRRNVYIKRKKIDFGNESIPQELENPQQNMHQFKSDLYKAPLETNGKQAIQMLQENLQTFKEVMKKFDQQYELQLNEDEIEIEADGGKIKACKNLTELFKNYNYIFEAQDKMISQIINKSQNLKKIDELNFNLNRFNKVLDDKQIEEVKKYLQDQKKNLDESKNEIDLIKKQFQQQLKKREEEKQIIQMKRKMLEETNDKFKENIRMLENASRQALQQLNQENY
;
A
#
# COMPACT_ATOMS: atom_id res chain seq x y z
N MET A 1 -43.97 7.12 3.20
CA MET A 1 -43.21 8.39 3.18
C MET A 1 -43.81 9.31 2.11
N GLU A 2 -45.07 9.72 2.26
CA GLU A 2 -45.77 10.53 1.23
C GLU A 2 -46.53 11.75 1.75
N ASN A 3 -46.50 12.05 3.06
CA ASN A 3 -47.26 13.19 3.63
C ASN A 3 -46.42 14.40 4.07
N TYR A 4 -45.20 14.58 3.55
CA TYR A 4 -44.33 15.72 3.90
C TYR A 4 -43.76 16.46 2.67
N LYS A 5 -44.50 16.53 1.56
CA LYS A 5 -44.06 17.20 0.32
C LYS A 5 -44.95 18.35 -0.16
N GLN A 6 -45.88 18.86 0.65
CA GLN A 6 -46.87 19.83 0.18
C GLN A 6 -46.81 21.23 0.83
N TYR A 7 -45.74 21.58 1.53
CA TYR A 7 -45.60 22.91 2.16
C TYR A 7 -44.21 23.52 2.03
N LEU A 8 -43.61 23.55 0.83
CA LEU A 8 -42.30 24.20 0.66
C LEU A 8 -42.02 24.89 -0.69
N PHE A 9 -43.00 24.99 -1.60
CA PHE A 9 -42.81 25.75 -2.85
C PHE A 9 -44.12 26.41 -3.28
N ASP A 10 -44.44 27.55 -2.66
CA ASP A 10 -45.30 28.56 -3.26
C ASP A 10 -45.03 29.92 -2.59
N GLU A 11 -43.84 30.48 -2.85
CA GLU A 11 -43.58 31.90 -2.64
C GLU A 11 -43.15 32.50 -3.98
N LYS A 12 -44.15 33.01 -4.71
CA LYS A 12 -43.93 34.00 -5.75
C LYS A 12 -43.40 35.26 -5.09
N ILE A 13 -42.22 35.68 -5.53
CA ILE A 13 -41.58 36.96 -5.21
C ILE A 13 -42.58 38.09 -5.55
N GLN A 14 -43.06 38.80 -4.53
CA GLN A 14 -43.68 40.11 -4.68
C GLN A 14 -42.68 41.18 -4.23
N GLU A 15 -42.31 42.06 -5.16
CA GLU A 15 -41.50 43.23 -4.90
C GLU A 15 -42.19 44.19 -3.90
N PRO A 16 -41.43 44.94 -3.08
CA PRO A 16 -41.99 45.92 -2.16
C PRO A 16 -42.52 47.16 -2.92
N PRO A 17 -43.67 47.74 -2.54
CA PRO A 17 -44.20 48.91 -3.22
C PRO A 17 -43.35 50.14 -2.92
N GLN A 18 -42.98 50.88 -3.97
CA GLN A 18 -42.29 52.16 -3.88
C GLN A 18 -43.20 53.28 -3.31
N PRO A 19 -42.63 54.28 -2.63
CA PRO A 19 -43.40 55.44 -2.16
C PRO A 19 -43.80 56.34 -3.34
N ARG A 20 -45.11 56.50 -3.55
CA ARG A 20 -45.66 57.55 -4.45
C ARG A 20 -45.50 58.92 -3.79
N ASN A 21 -44.49 59.67 -4.24
CA ASN A 21 -44.46 61.13 -4.14
C ASN A 21 -45.13 61.72 -5.38
N THR A 22 -46.31 62.32 -5.23
CA THR A 22 -46.84 63.31 -6.18
C THR A 22 -47.78 64.26 -5.44
N TYR A 23 -47.37 65.49 -5.18
CA TYR A 23 -48.23 66.67 -5.33
C TYR A 23 -47.36 67.88 -5.65
N SER A 24 -47.54 68.36 -6.88
CA SER A 24 -46.97 69.54 -7.49
C SER A 24 -47.66 70.81 -6.98
N PHE A 25 -46.87 71.78 -6.54
CA PHE A 25 -47.31 73.16 -6.33
C PHE A 25 -47.54 73.84 -7.69
N GLN A 26 -48.75 74.33 -7.95
CA GLN A 26 -49.01 75.39 -8.93
C GLN A 26 -49.72 76.53 -8.22
N VAL A 27 -49.05 77.68 -8.24
CA VAL A 27 -49.51 78.98 -7.78
C VAL A 27 -50.44 79.56 -8.84
N GLN A 28 -51.64 79.99 -8.46
CA GLN A 28 -52.38 81.03 -9.16
C GLN A 28 -53.14 81.88 -8.14
N GLU A 29 -52.77 83.15 -8.10
CA GLU A 29 -53.37 84.23 -7.31
C GLU A 29 -54.66 84.75 -7.94
N ASN A 30 -55.47 85.37 -7.07
CA ASN A 30 -56.55 86.35 -7.30
C ASN A 30 -57.97 85.80 -7.55
N GLN A 31 -58.83 85.92 -6.54
CA GLN A 31 -59.79 87.04 -6.44
C GLN A 31 -60.57 87.01 -5.11
N GLU A 32 -60.46 88.13 -4.37
CA GLU A 32 -61.56 88.84 -3.70
C GLU A 32 -62.31 88.11 -2.57
N GLU A 33 -61.85 88.21 -1.32
CA GLU A 33 -62.31 89.25 -0.37
C GLU A 33 -63.82 89.50 -0.35
N GLN A 34 -64.64 88.47 -0.06
CA GLN A 34 -65.93 88.68 0.63
C GLN A 34 -66.55 87.48 1.36
N GLN A 35 -65.78 86.42 1.68
CA GLN A 35 -66.23 85.29 2.53
C GLN A 35 -65.31 84.98 3.72
N LYS A 36 -64.53 85.97 4.15
CA LYS A 36 -63.50 85.88 5.22
C LYS A 36 -64.01 85.63 6.66
N ILE A 37 -65.29 85.29 6.88
CA ILE A 37 -65.82 84.97 8.22
C ILE A 37 -66.48 83.58 8.28
N VAL A 38 -66.70 82.88 7.16
CA VAL A 38 -67.33 81.53 7.16
C VAL A 38 -66.40 80.43 6.65
N GLU A 39 -65.41 80.72 5.78
CA GLU A 39 -64.48 79.71 5.26
C GLU A 39 -63.37 79.30 6.24
N SER A 40 -63.09 80.10 7.29
CA SER A 40 -62.09 79.75 8.31
C SER A 40 -62.55 78.61 9.23
N ASN A 41 -63.86 78.46 9.48
CA ASN A 41 -64.35 77.42 10.38
C ASN A 41 -64.49 76.06 9.70
N PHE A 42 -64.76 76.02 8.39
CA PHE A 42 -64.98 74.76 7.65
C PHE A 42 -63.66 73.97 7.50
N ASP A 43 -62.58 74.69 7.26
CA ASP A 43 -61.24 74.13 7.09
C ASP A 43 -60.63 73.68 8.44
N ASP A 44 -61.01 74.35 9.53
CA ASP A 44 -60.63 73.98 10.90
C ASP A 44 -61.45 72.80 11.45
N GLU A 45 -62.74 72.71 11.10
CA GLU A 45 -63.62 71.60 11.47
C GLU A 45 -63.19 70.30 10.77
N TYR A 46 -62.85 70.36 9.47
CA TYR A 46 -62.31 69.21 8.74
C TYR A 46 -60.95 68.75 9.29
N LYS A 47 -60.05 69.68 9.63
CA LYS A 47 -58.76 69.35 10.27
C LYS A 47 -58.95 68.70 11.64
N LYS A 48 -59.95 69.16 12.41
CA LYS A 48 -60.29 68.60 13.72
C LYS A 48 -60.83 67.17 13.59
N ASP A 49 -61.74 66.92 12.65
CA ASP A 49 -62.28 65.58 12.39
C ASP A 49 -61.20 64.62 11.87
N PHE A 50 -60.32 65.09 10.98
CA PHE A 50 -59.18 64.31 10.51
C PHE A 50 -58.24 63.93 11.67
N LEU A 51 -57.88 64.89 12.52
CA LEU A 51 -57.04 64.66 13.69
C LEU A 51 -57.69 63.69 14.68
N GLN A 52 -59.00 63.86 14.95
CA GLN A 52 -59.75 62.96 15.82
C GLN A 52 -59.77 61.52 15.29
N ASN A 53 -59.90 61.35 13.98
CA ASN A 53 -59.82 60.04 13.33
C ASN A 53 -58.42 59.41 13.44
N GLN A 54 -57.35 60.21 13.32
CA GLN A 54 -55.97 59.71 13.55
C GLN A 54 -55.75 59.29 15.00
N ILE A 55 -56.25 60.07 15.97
CA ILE A 55 -56.16 59.76 17.40
C ILE A 55 -56.90 58.45 17.70
N ASN A 56 -58.12 58.29 17.17
CA ASN A 56 -58.89 57.06 17.35
C ASN A 56 -58.17 55.85 16.74
N ASN A 57 -57.61 55.98 15.53
CA ASN A 57 -56.84 54.92 14.88
C ASN A 57 -55.59 54.52 15.69
N ILE A 58 -54.88 55.51 16.24
CA ILE A 58 -53.72 55.26 17.12
C ILE A 58 -54.17 54.52 18.38
N ARG A 59 -55.26 54.96 19.03
CA ARG A 59 -55.80 54.29 20.23
C ARG A 59 -56.18 52.85 19.95
N GLU A 60 -56.88 52.58 18.84
CA GLU A 60 -57.25 51.22 18.43
C GLU A 60 -56.01 50.35 18.22
N LYS A 61 -55.01 50.84 17.48
CA LYS A 61 -53.77 50.08 17.23
C LYS A 61 -52.97 49.82 18.50
N LEU A 62 -52.88 50.78 19.41
CA LEU A 62 -52.22 50.61 20.69
C LEU A 62 -52.90 49.51 21.52
N ILE A 63 -54.23 49.54 21.61
CA ILE A 63 -55.01 48.51 22.31
C ILE A 63 -54.83 47.14 21.66
N MET A 64 -54.87 47.05 20.32
CA MET A 64 -54.63 45.80 19.59
C MET A 64 -53.22 45.24 19.84
N MET A 65 -52.23 46.11 20.04
CA MET A 65 -50.85 45.74 20.38
C MET A 65 -50.67 45.47 21.89
N GLY A 66 -51.73 45.57 22.70
CA GLY A 66 -51.70 45.31 24.14
C GLY A 66 -51.28 46.50 25.00
N PHE A 67 -51.15 47.70 24.43
CA PHE A 67 -50.82 48.93 25.17
C PHE A 67 -52.10 49.61 25.73
N PRO A 68 -51.97 50.37 26.83
CA PRO A 68 -53.04 51.24 27.31
C PRO A 68 -53.45 52.28 26.26
N SER A 69 -54.72 52.69 26.28
CA SER A 69 -55.20 53.78 25.43
C SER A 69 -54.43 55.08 25.71
N LEU A 70 -54.18 55.85 24.65
CA LEU A 70 -53.58 57.17 24.76
C LEU A 70 -54.48 58.10 25.60
N GLY A 71 -53.86 58.95 26.42
CA GLY A 71 -54.56 60.02 27.13
C GLY A 71 -55.25 61.00 26.19
N ASP A 72 -56.02 61.92 26.75
CA ASP A 72 -56.63 62.98 25.96
C ASP A 72 -55.57 64.01 25.52
N LEU A 73 -55.24 63.99 24.23
CA LEU A 73 -54.26 64.90 23.62
C LEU A 73 -54.73 66.36 23.59
N TYR A 74 -56.03 66.61 23.78
CA TYR A 74 -56.57 67.97 23.88
C TYR A 74 -56.62 68.49 25.33
N SER A 75 -56.30 67.64 26.31
CA SER A 75 -56.33 67.99 27.72
C SER A 75 -55.01 68.62 28.18
N ASN A 76 -55.11 69.74 28.89
CA ASN A 76 -53.96 70.37 29.58
C ASN A 76 -53.71 69.75 30.98
N SER A 77 -54.32 68.60 31.28
CA SER A 77 -54.12 67.90 32.55
C SER A 77 -52.77 67.19 32.55
N ASN A 78 -51.95 67.47 33.57
CA ASN A 78 -50.67 66.78 33.77
C ASN A 78 -50.81 65.24 33.83
N SER A 79 -51.97 64.72 34.25
CA SER A 79 -52.23 63.27 34.31
C SER A 79 -52.42 62.65 32.93
N GLU A 80 -53.09 63.34 32.00
CA GLU A 80 -53.34 62.86 30.63
C GLU A 80 -52.07 62.93 29.78
N ILE A 81 -51.27 63.98 30.00
CA ILE A 81 -49.94 64.15 29.40
C ILE A 81 -48.99 63.05 29.89
N ASP A 82 -48.94 62.78 31.20
CA ASP A 82 -48.11 61.70 31.78
C ASP A 82 -48.49 60.31 31.25
N LEU A 83 -49.79 60.01 31.15
CA LEU A 83 -50.28 58.76 30.55
C LEU A 83 -49.83 58.62 29.09
N THR A 84 -49.96 59.69 28.31
CA THR A 84 -49.53 59.73 26.90
C THR A 84 -48.02 59.50 26.77
N VAL A 85 -47.21 60.18 27.59
CA VAL A 85 -45.74 60.03 27.58
C VAL A 85 -45.33 58.61 27.98
N LYS A 86 -45.95 58.02 29.01
CA LYS A 86 -45.68 56.65 29.44
C LYS A 86 -45.98 55.64 28.34
N VAL A 87 -47.14 55.76 27.67
CA VAL A 87 -47.50 54.89 26.55
C VAL A 87 -46.49 55.03 25.41
N LEU A 88 -46.07 56.24 25.05
CA LEU A 88 -45.06 56.46 24.02
C LEU A 88 -43.70 55.86 24.39
N VAL A 89 -43.28 55.99 25.65
CA VAL A 89 -42.02 55.40 26.14
C VAL A 89 -42.08 53.88 26.08
N GLU A 90 -43.17 53.24 26.51
CA GLU A 90 -43.34 51.79 26.43
C GLU A 90 -43.38 51.29 24.99
N VAL A 91 -44.05 52.00 24.08
CA VAL A 91 -44.06 51.66 22.64
C VAL A 91 -42.66 51.74 22.03
N ILE A 92 -41.90 52.79 22.33
CA ILE A 92 -40.52 52.96 21.84
C ILE A 92 -39.62 51.87 22.42
N LYS A 93 -39.76 51.57 23.71
CA LYS A 93 -39.00 50.52 24.38
C LYS A 93 -39.29 49.14 23.77
N GLN A 94 -40.55 48.78 23.62
CA GLN A 94 -40.95 47.53 22.95
C GLN A 94 -40.40 47.46 21.53
N ARG A 95 -40.51 48.55 20.74
CA ARG A 95 -40.00 48.58 19.37
C ARG A 95 -38.49 48.31 19.29
N ARG A 96 -37.72 48.81 20.27
CA ARG A 96 -36.29 48.54 20.38
C ARG A 96 -36.02 47.08 20.73
N GLU A 97 -36.72 46.54 21.72
CA GLU A 97 -36.61 45.12 22.11
C GLU A 97 -36.96 44.18 20.95
N ASP A 98 -38.00 44.50 20.17
CA ASP A 98 -38.39 43.76 18.97
C ASP A 98 -37.30 43.81 17.87
N MET A 99 -36.63 44.96 17.69
CA MET A 99 -35.49 45.06 16.77
C MET A 99 -34.33 44.17 17.22
N ASP A 100 -33.98 44.21 18.51
CA ASP A 100 -32.88 43.43 19.06
C ASP A 100 -33.19 41.92 18.99
N PHE A 101 -34.44 41.54 19.26
CA PHE A 101 -34.93 40.17 19.08
C PHE A 101 -34.83 39.72 17.62
N LYS A 102 -35.32 40.55 16.68
CA LYS A 102 -35.26 40.25 15.24
C LYS A 102 -33.82 40.09 14.75
N ASN A 103 -32.92 40.96 15.17
CA ASN A 103 -31.50 40.89 14.81
C ASN A 103 -30.86 39.60 15.35
N THR A 104 -31.08 39.29 16.64
CA THR A 104 -30.58 38.06 17.27
C THR A 104 -31.13 36.81 16.57
N TYR A 105 -32.41 36.83 16.18
CA TYR A 105 -33.04 35.74 15.47
C TYR A 105 -32.45 35.55 14.06
N LEU A 106 -32.25 36.64 13.32
CA LEU A 106 -31.61 36.60 11.99
C LEU A 106 -30.17 36.11 12.07
N GLU A 107 -29.39 36.53 13.06
CA GLU A 107 -28.04 36.03 13.28
C GLU A 107 -28.03 34.51 13.55
N LYS A 108 -28.97 34.02 14.35
CA LYS A 108 -29.13 32.58 14.60
C LYS A 108 -29.50 31.82 13.33
N ILE A 109 -30.43 32.33 12.52
CA ILE A 109 -30.79 31.73 11.23
C ILE A 109 -29.56 31.66 10.32
N ASN A 110 -28.87 32.78 10.12
CA ASN A 110 -27.71 32.85 9.24
C ASN A 110 -26.61 31.88 9.69
N LYS A 111 -26.40 31.75 11.00
CA LYS A 111 -25.46 30.77 11.56
C LYS A 111 -25.88 29.33 11.25
N ILE A 112 -27.15 28.98 11.47
CA ILE A 112 -27.68 27.65 11.18
C ILE A 112 -27.58 27.33 9.67
N GLU A 113 -27.88 28.31 8.80
CA GLU A 113 -27.76 28.14 7.35
C GLU A 113 -26.30 27.93 6.91
N ALA A 114 -25.36 28.66 7.50
CA ALA A 114 -23.94 28.46 7.26
C ALA A 114 -23.47 27.07 7.72
N GLU A 115 -23.89 26.63 8.91
CA GLU A 115 -23.61 25.28 9.42
C GLU A 115 -24.20 24.19 8.53
N LYS A 116 -25.45 24.36 8.06
CA LYS A 116 -26.12 23.46 7.12
C LYS A 116 -25.34 23.35 5.80
N LEU A 117 -24.87 24.47 5.27
CA LEU A 117 -24.08 24.50 4.03
C LEU A 117 -22.75 23.76 4.21
N GLN A 118 -22.04 24.03 5.31
CA GLN A 118 -20.79 23.35 5.64
C GLN A 118 -20.98 21.84 5.80
N LEU A 119 -22.02 21.41 6.52
CA LEU A 119 -22.37 20.00 6.67
C LEU A 119 -22.69 19.35 5.31
N SER A 120 -23.41 20.05 4.42
CA SER A 120 -23.73 19.53 3.09
C SER A 120 -22.47 19.33 2.23
N LEU A 121 -21.54 20.29 2.24
CA LEU A 121 -20.27 20.17 1.52
C LEU A 121 -19.39 19.04 2.08
N ASN A 122 -19.36 18.88 3.41
CA ASN A 122 -18.63 17.78 4.05
C ASN A 122 -19.25 16.42 3.70
N PHE A 123 -20.58 16.33 3.67
CA PHE A 123 -21.30 15.13 3.26
C PHE A 123 -20.96 14.74 1.81
N GLU A 124 -20.94 15.71 0.89
CA GLU A 124 -20.59 15.46 -0.52
C GLU A 124 -19.14 14.97 -0.68
N LYS A 125 -18.19 15.58 0.04
CA LYS A 125 -16.78 15.13 0.08
C LYS A 125 -16.65 13.70 0.60
N ILE A 126 -17.31 13.37 1.72
CA ILE A 126 -17.30 12.03 2.30
C ILE A 126 -17.95 11.02 1.35
N SER A 127 -19.09 11.37 0.74
CA SER A 127 -19.79 10.53 -0.23
C SER A 127 -18.93 10.21 -1.45
N THR A 128 -18.18 11.20 -1.94
CA THR A 128 -17.25 11.04 -3.06
C THR A 128 -16.07 10.14 -2.69
N SER A 129 -15.46 10.38 -1.52
CA SER A 129 -14.37 9.54 -1.00
C SER A 129 -14.82 8.09 -0.80
N LYS A 130 -16.04 7.87 -0.29
CA LYS A 130 -16.64 6.54 -0.14
C LYS A 130 -16.73 5.81 -1.48
N LYS A 131 -17.23 6.47 -2.53
CA LYS A 131 -17.33 5.86 -3.88
C LYS A 131 -15.95 5.47 -4.44
N ILE A 132 -14.93 6.30 -4.24
CA ILE A 132 -13.56 6.01 -4.65
C ILE A 132 -13.04 4.76 -3.92
N LEU A 133 -13.20 4.71 -2.59
CA LEU A 133 -12.77 3.57 -1.78
C LEU A 133 -13.51 2.27 -2.15
N GLU A 134 -14.80 2.34 -2.49
CA GLU A 134 -15.57 1.18 -2.97
C GLU A 134 -15.05 0.65 -4.32
N GLN A 135 -14.65 1.55 -5.23
CA GLN A 135 -14.03 1.16 -6.51
C GLN A 135 -12.64 0.55 -6.32
N GLU A 136 -11.82 1.12 -5.43
CA GLU A 136 -10.51 0.57 -5.09
C GLU A 136 -10.63 -0.82 -4.46
N ASN A 137 -11.58 -1.00 -3.54
CA ASN A 137 -11.84 -2.30 -2.91
C ASN A 137 -12.27 -3.36 -3.94
N THR A 138 -13.16 -2.99 -4.87
CA THR A 138 -13.57 -3.86 -5.97
C THR A 138 -12.37 -4.27 -6.84
N THR A 139 -11.48 -3.32 -7.13
CA THR A 139 -10.26 -3.57 -7.91
C THR A 139 -9.28 -4.49 -7.17
N LEU A 140 -9.09 -4.28 -5.87
CA LEU A 140 -8.23 -5.12 -5.04
C LEU A 140 -8.77 -6.56 -4.94
N LEU A 141 -10.08 -6.72 -4.75
CA LEU A 141 -10.73 -8.04 -4.76
C LEU A 141 -10.54 -8.77 -6.10
N ALA A 142 -10.62 -8.06 -7.22
CA ALA A 142 -10.36 -8.64 -8.54
C ALA A 142 -8.90 -9.08 -8.69
N LYS A 143 -7.94 -8.29 -8.20
CA LYS A 143 -6.52 -8.65 -8.18
C LYS A 143 -6.26 -9.88 -7.32
N ILE A 144 -6.82 -9.94 -6.10
CA ILE A 144 -6.69 -11.09 -5.21
C ILE A 144 -7.18 -12.37 -5.89
N LYS A 145 -8.39 -12.36 -6.47
CA LYS A 145 -8.93 -13.53 -7.18
C LYS A 145 -8.06 -13.98 -8.36
N SER A 146 -7.48 -13.02 -9.09
CA SER A 146 -6.55 -13.33 -10.19
C SER A 146 -5.27 -13.98 -9.67
N THR A 147 -4.68 -13.42 -8.61
CA THR A 147 -3.46 -13.97 -7.98
C THR A 147 -3.71 -15.35 -7.38
N GLU A 148 -4.84 -15.57 -6.71
CA GLU A 148 -5.24 -16.88 -6.18
C GLU A 148 -5.36 -17.94 -7.29
N LYS A 149 -5.92 -17.56 -8.45
CA LYS A 149 -6.00 -18.45 -9.61
C LYS A 149 -4.60 -18.84 -10.12
N VAL A 150 -3.70 -17.87 -10.30
CA VAL A 150 -2.32 -18.13 -10.73
C VAL A 150 -1.58 -19.01 -9.71
N GLN A 151 -1.77 -18.74 -8.42
CA GLN A 151 -1.16 -19.52 -7.35
C GLN A 151 -1.67 -20.97 -7.35
N LYS A 152 -2.97 -21.18 -7.56
CA LYS A 152 -3.56 -22.52 -7.67
C LYS A 152 -3.02 -23.29 -8.87
N GLU A 153 -2.86 -22.63 -10.01
CA GLU A 153 -2.22 -23.23 -11.19
C GLU A 153 -0.76 -23.61 -10.92
N GLN A 154 -0.02 -22.78 -10.18
CA GLN A 154 1.37 -23.07 -9.80
C GLN A 154 1.48 -24.23 -8.81
N ILE A 155 0.58 -24.31 -7.82
CA ILE A 155 0.51 -25.44 -6.88
C ILE A 155 0.27 -26.75 -7.64
N ASN A 156 -0.67 -26.75 -8.60
CA ASN A 156 -0.95 -27.94 -9.40
C ASN A 156 0.26 -28.38 -10.23
N LYS A 157 1.01 -27.44 -10.82
CA LYS A 157 2.24 -27.75 -11.55
C LYS A 157 3.30 -28.40 -10.63
N LEU A 158 3.54 -27.81 -9.47
CA LEU A 158 4.51 -28.33 -8.49
C LEU A 158 4.09 -29.71 -7.96
N MET A 159 2.79 -29.95 -7.78
CA MET A 159 2.28 -31.26 -7.39
C MET A 159 2.57 -32.33 -8.47
N LEU A 160 2.33 -32.01 -9.74
CA LEU A 160 2.62 -32.92 -10.85
C LEU A 160 4.12 -33.21 -10.97
N GLU A 161 4.97 -32.19 -10.83
CA GLU A 161 6.43 -32.34 -10.82
C GLU A 161 6.92 -33.22 -9.67
N ARG A 162 6.36 -33.02 -8.45
CA ARG A 162 6.65 -33.86 -7.29
C ARG A 162 6.26 -35.32 -7.55
N GLU A 163 5.10 -35.57 -8.14
CA GLU A 163 4.65 -36.93 -8.46
C GLU A 163 5.56 -37.61 -9.50
N ASP A 164 6.03 -36.86 -10.50
CA ASP A 164 6.98 -37.39 -11.48
C ASP A 164 8.34 -37.72 -10.85
N LEU A 165 8.89 -36.82 -10.04
CA LEU A 165 10.12 -37.05 -9.30
C LEU A 165 10.00 -38.25 -8.35
N GLN A 166 8.85 -38.43 -7.69
CA GLN A 166 8.58 -39.60 -6.84
C GLN A 166 8.61 -40.91 -7.65
N LYS A 167 8.06 -40.91 -8.87
CA LYS A 167 8.11 -42.07 -9.78
C LYS A 167 9.53 -42.36 -10.23
N GLN A 168 10.31 -41.34 -10.58
CA GLN A 168 11.70 -41.49 -10.98
C GLN A 168 12.55 -42.04 -9.81
N LEU A 169 12.36 -41.52 -8.61
CA LEU A 169 13.04 -41.99 -7.40
C LEU A 169 12.74 -43.46 -7.11
N SER A 170 11.47 -43.87 -7.24
CA SER A 170 11.06 -45.27 -7.07
C SER A 170 11.73 -46.20 -8.09
N LYS A 171 11.85 -45.76 -9.36
CA LYS A 171 12.58 -46.50 -10.41
C LYS A 171 14.07 -46.63 -10.08
N LEU A 172 14.70 -45.56 -9.62
CA LEU A 172 16.11 -45.57 -9.22
C LEU A 172 16.36 -46.49 -8.02
N GLN A 173 15.50 -46.46 -7.01
CA GLN A 173 15.59 -47.35 -5.85
C GLN A 173 15.46 -48.83 -6.25
N SER A 174 14.52 -49.14 -7.15
CA SER A 174 14.38 -50.49 -7.70
C SER A 174 15.64 -50.95 -8.43
N ARG A 175 16.19 -50.10 -9.30
CA ARG A 175 17.43 -50.39 -10.04
C ARG A 175 18.65 -50.53 -9.10
N SER A 176 18.76 -49.69 -8.08
CA SER A 176 19.79 -49.80 -7.05
C SER A 176 19.71 -51.14 -6.32
N SER A 177 18.50 -51.57 -5.95
CA SER A 177 18.26 -52.84 -5.27
C SER A 177 18.64 -54.03 -6.18
N GLN A 178 18.31 -53.94 -7.47
CA GLN A 178 18.70 -54.94 -8.46
C GLN A 178 20.23 -55.05 -8.57
N PHE A 179 20.93 -53.91 -8.69
CA PHE A 179 22.39 -53.91 -8.76
C PHE A 179 23.04 -54.48 -7.50
N GLU A 180 22.50 -54.18 -6.31
CA GLU A 180 23.00 -54.74 -5.07
C GLU A 180 22.87 -56.28 -5.03
N HIS A 181 21.76 -56.82 -5.54
CA HIS A 181 21.58 -58.27 -5.69
C HIS A 181 22.57 -58.87 -6.69
N GLU A 182 22.75 -58.25 -7.86
CA GLU A 182 23.73 -58.69 -8.86
C GLU A 182 25.16 -58.68 -8.30
N LEU A 183 25.52 -57.66 -7.52
CA LEU A 183 26.83 -57.55 -6.86
C LEU A 183 27.04 -58.70 -5.85
N LYS A 184 26.06 -58.96 -4.98
CA LYS A 184 26.11 -60.08 -4.03
C LYS A 184 26.26 -61.42 -4.75
N GLN A 185 25.56 -61.61 -5.86
CA GLN A 185 25.68 -62.84 -6.67
C GLN A 185 27.09 -62.99 -7.26
N ARG A 186 27.67 -61.91 -7.77
CA ARG A 186 29.05 -61.89 -8.29
C ARG A 186 30.07 -62.15 -7.19
N ASP A 187 29.89 -61.60 -6.00
CA ASP A 187 30.76 -61.84 -4.86
C ASP A 187 30.77 -63.33 -4.46
N LEU A 188 29.60 -63.98 -4.46
CA LEU A 188 29.48 -65.42 -4.22
C LEU A 188 30.23 -66.24 -5.28
N ASP A 189 30.12 -65.88 -6.56
CA ASP A 189 30.82 -66.57 -7.64
C ASP A 189 32.34 -66.38 -7.56
N ILE A 190 32.80 -65.17 -7.20
CA ILE A 190 34.22 -64.89 -6.91
C ILE A 190 34.70 -65.75 -5.74
N GLN A 191 33.89 -65.91 -4.69
CA GLN A 191 34.23 -66.75 -3.54
C GLN A 191 34.39 -68.23 -3.94
N LYS A 192 33.46 -68.76 -4.75
CA LYS A 192 33.58 -70.13 -5.31
C LYS A 192 34.82 -70.30 -6.18
N LEU A 193 35.14 -69.33 -7.03
CA LEU A 193 36.35 -69.36 -7.86
C LEU A 193 37.62 -69.35 -7.01
N LYS A 194 37.67 -68.51 -5.96
CA LYS A 194 38.78 -68.50 -4.99
C LYS A 194 38.95 -69.87 -4.32
N GLU A 195 37.86 -70.52 -3.90
CA GLU A 195 37.91 -71.87 -3.34
C GLU A 195 38.40 -72.91 -4.35
N HIS A 196 37.97 -72.83 -5.62
CA HIS A 196 38.41 -73.74 -6.67
C HIS A 196 39.90 -73.56 -6.99
N LEU A 197 40.39 -72.32 -7.07
CA LEU A 197 41.81 -71.99 -7.20
C LEU A 197 42.63 -72.55 -6.03
N LYS A 198 42.15 -72.39 -4.79
CA LYS A 198 42.82 -72.92 -3.60
C LYS A 198 42.90 -74.45 -3.63
N LYS A 199 41.84 -75.14 -4.08
CA LYS A 199 41.84 -76.61 -4.29
C LYS A 199 42.82 -77.04 -5.39
N GLN A 200 42.96 -76.27 -6.47
CA GLN A 200 43.93 -76.55 -7.54
C GLN A 200 45.38 -76.31 -7.11
N GLN A 201 45.65 -75.25 -6.35
CA GLN A 201 47.00 -75.00 -5.79
C GLN A 201 47.43 -76.10 -4.82
N ASN A 202 46.50 -76.69 -4.07
CA ASN A 202 46.79 -77.81 -3.17
C ASN A 202 46.95 -79.18 -3.87
N SER A 203 46.66 -79.29 -5.18
CA SER A 203 46.68 -80.58 -5.91
C SER A 203 47.76 -80.69 -6.98
N LYS A 204 48.58 -79.66 -7.22
CA LYS A 204 49.69 -79.74 -8.18
C LYS A 204 50.92 -78.95 -7.72
N SER A 205 51.99 -79.68 -7.37
CA SER A 205 53.34 -79.14 -7.25
C SER A 205 53.91 -78.90 -8.65
N TYR A 206 53.69 -77.71 -9.22
CA TYR A 206 54.48 -77.22 -10.35
C TYR A 206 55.41 -76.10 -9.88
N LYS A 207 56.71 -76.40 -9.89
CA LYS A 207 57.77 -75.38 -10.05
C LYS A 207 57.62 -74.80 -11.44
N ASN A 208 57.12 -73.57 -11.56
CA ASN A 208 57.27 -72.79 -12.78
C ASN A 208 58.42 -71.81 -12.59
N CYS A 209 59.59 -72.20 -13.09
CA CYS A 209 60.59 -71.28 -13.62
C CYS A 209 60.08 -70.85 -15.00
N LEU A 210 59.66 -69.59 -15.14
CA LEU A 210 59.57 -68.96 -16.45
C LEU A 210 60.13 -67.55 -16.30
N GLU A 211 61.41 -67.41 -16.65
CA GLU A 211 62.04 -66.13 -16.92
C GLU A 211 61.41 -65.57 -18.19
N VAL A 212 60.76 -64.40 -18.07
CA VAL A 212 60.27 -63.63 -19.21
C VAL A 212 61.42 -62.73 -19.67
N THR A 213 62.27 -63.26 -20.54
CA THR A 213 63.24 -62.47 -21.32
C THR A 213 62.75 -62.39 -22.77
N GLN A 214 61.96 -61.35 -23.07
CA GLN A 214 61.88 -60.73 -24.39
C GLN A 214 61.12 -59.40 -24.28
N PRO A 215 61.66 -58.28 -24.78
CA PRO A 215 60.89 -57.04 -24.90
C PRO A 215 59.86 -57.24 -26.01
N ILE A 216 58.58 -57.09 -25.68
CA ILE A 216 57.52 -57.00 -26.68
C ILE A 216 57.59 -55.58 -27.24
N GLU A 217 58.20 -55.44 -28.41
CA GLU A 217 57.95 -54.33 -29.32
C GLU A 217 56.49 -54.42 -29.76
N GLN A 218 55.62 -53.68 -29.07
CA GLN A 218 54.27 -53.43 -29.54
C GLN A 218 54.26 -52.09 -30.29
N GLU A 219 54.30 -52.17 -31.61
CA GLU A 219 53.56 -51.23 -32.47
C GLU A 219 52.06 -51.43 -32.21
N GLY A 220 51.59 -50.96 -31.06
CA GLY A 220 50.19 -50.65 -30.86
C GLY A 220 49.88 -49.31 -31.50
N PRO A 221 48.62 -49.03 -31.90
CA PRO A 221 48.26 -47.70 -32.37
C PRO A 221 48.63 -46.71 -31.27
N SER A 222 49.52 -45.79 -31.60
CA SER A 222 49.84 -44.60 -30.82
C SER A 222 48.58 -43.72 -30.75
N VAL A 223 47.61 -44.15 -29.95
CA VAL A 223 46.55 -43.29 -29.45
C VAL A 223 47.17 -42.57 -28.26
N PHE A 224 48.12 -41.66 -28.54
CA PHE A 224 48.32 -40.54 -27.64
C PHE A 224 46.93 -39.92 -27.49
N ALA A 225 46.32 -40.13 -26.33
CA ALA A 225 45.22 -39.33 -25.84
C ALA A 225 45.77 -37.94 -25.52
N SER A 226 46.30 -37.24 -26.54
CA SER A 226 46.83 -35.89 -26.45
C SER A 226 45.75 -34.86 -26.10
N ASN A 227 44.49 -35.29 -26.00
CA ASN A 227 43.37 -34.47 -25.56
C ASN A 227 42.76 -34.89 -24.21
N GLY A 228 43.12 -36.03 -23.62
CA GLY A 228 42.46 -36.47 -22.36
C GLY A 228 42.81 -35.56 -21.18
N GLU A 229 44.07 -35.18 -21.07
CA GLU A 229 44.56 -34.24 -20.05
C GLU A 229 44.08 -32.80 -20.31
N TYR A 230 43.97 -32.42 -21.58
CA TYR A 230 43.39 -31.14 -22.00
C TYR A 230 41.87 -31.08 -21.73
N GLU A 231 41.13 -32.14 -22.02
CA GLU A 231 39.69 -32.27 -21.75
C GLU A 231 39.41 -32.33 -20.25
N PHE A 232 40.25 -33.02 -19.47
CA PHE A 232 40.17 -33.01 -18.02
C PHE A 232 40.47 -31.62 -17.44
N SER A 233 41.54 -30.96 -17.91
CA SER A 233 41.82 -29.57 -17.54
C SER A 233 40.68 -28.63 -17.90
N GLN A 234 40.08 -28.77 -19.08
CA GLN A 234 38.93 -27.96 -19.49
C GLN A 234 37.69 -28.25 -18.66
N LEU A 235 37.45 -29.51 -18.28
CA LEU A 235 36.33 -29.87 -17.42
C LEU A 235 36.51 -29.31 -16.01
N VAL A 236 37.71 -29.40 -15.45
CA VAL A 236 38.06 -28.81 -14.15
C VAL A 236 37.95 -27.29 -14.21
N MET A 237 38.46 -26.66 -15.26
CA MET A 237 38.38 -25.21 -15.47
C MET A 237 36.92 -24.76 -15.60
N LYS A 238 36.11 -25.47 -16.38
CA LYS A 238 34.67 -25.19 -16.53
C LYS A 238 33.91 -25.37 -15.22
N LYS A 239 34.21 -26.42 -14.43
CA LYS A 239 33.60 -26.63 -13.12
C LYS A 239 34.03 -25.57 -12.12
N TRP A 240 35.30 -25.19 -12.14
CA TRP A 240 35.82 -24.09 -11.35
C TRP A 240 35.16 -22.76 -11.71
N GLU A 241 35.00 -22.46 -13.01
CA GLU A 241 34.26 -21.29 -13.50
C GLU A 241 32.79 -21.33 -13.09
N GLU A 242 32.11 -22.48 -13.19
CA GLU A 242 30.71 -22.65 -12.74
C GLU A 242 30.57 -22.36 -11.25
N VAL A 243 31.49 -22.87 -10.41
CA VAL A 243 31.49 -22.62 -8.96
C VAL A 243 31.83 -21.15 -8.67
N ASN A 244 32.84 -20.61 -9.33
CA ASN A 244 33.24 -19.21 -9.17
C ASN A 244 32.12 -18.25 -9.57
N ASN A 245 31.42 -18.51 -10.68
CA ASN A 245 30.27 -17.73 -11.11
C ASN A 245 29.09 -17.82 -10.14
N LYS A 246 28.85 -19.00 -9.55
CA LYS A 246 27.84 -19.15 -8.48
C LYS A 246 28.21 -18.33 -7.25
N LEU A 247 29.48 -18.38 -6.81
CA LEU A 247 29.98 -17.61 -5.68
C LEU A 247 29.93 -16.09 -5.95
N LEU A 248 30.25 -15.64 -7.16
CA LEU A 248 30.12 -14.23 -7.54
C LEU A 248 28.66 -13.76 -7.47
N LYS A 249 27.73 -14.57 -7.98
CA LYS A 249 26.29 -14.28 -7.93
C LYS A 249 25.74 -14.27 -6.51
N GLU A 250 26.15 -15.22 -5.67
CA GLU A 250 25.76 -15.27 -4.26
C GLU A 250 26.30 -14.05 -3.50
N ASN A 251 27.57 -13.68 -3.75
CA ASN A 251 28.15 -12.46 -3.19
C ASN A 251 27.42 -11.19 -3.64
N GLU A 252 27.01 -11.10 -4.90
CA GLU A 252 26.21 -9.99 -5.41
C GLU A 252 24.86 -9.92 -4.69
N GLN A 253 24.17 -11.05 -4.57
CA GLN A 253 22.90 -11.14 -3.86
C GLN A 253 23.02 -10.77 -2.36
N LEU A 254 24.11 -11.18 -1.70
CA LEU A 254 24.39 -10.78 -0.32
C LEU A 254 24.60 -9.26 -0.21
N ARG A 255 25.31 -8.64 -1.15
CA ARG A 255 25.52 -7.18 -1.18
C ARG A 255 24.19 -6.45 -1.37
N GLU A 256 23.33 -6.93 -2.25
CA GLU A 256 21.97 -6.37 -2.43
C GLU A 256 21.15 -6.46 -1.14
N ASN A 257 21.19 -7.61 -0.45
CA ASN A 257 20.50 -7.80 0.82
C ASN A 257 21.00 -6.84 1.91
N LEU A 258 22.31 -6.57 1.99
CA LEU A 258 22.88 -5.62 2.95
C LEU A 258 22.41 -4.19 2.69
N VAL A 259 22.34 -3.78 1.41
CA VAL A 259 21.77 -2.47 1.01
C VAL A 259 20.31 -2.39 1.40
N LYS A 260 19.55 -3.45 1.16
CA LYS A 260 18.12 -3.51 1.48
C LYS A 260 17.88 -3.38 2.99
N ILE A 261 18.60 -4.13 3.81
CA ILE A 261 18.50 -4.06 5.28
C ILE A 261 18.77 -2.64 5.77
N HIS A 262 19.79 -1.97 5.24
CA HIS A 262 20.06 -0.59 5.64
C HIS A 262 18.93 0.38 5.31
N ASN A 263 18.37 0.28 4.10
CA ASN A 263 17.24 1.13 3.70
C ASN A 263 16.04 0.89 4.62
N GLU A 264 15.72 -0.37 4.92
CA GLU A 264 14.63 -0.74 5.83
C GLU A 264 14.84 -0.18 7.25
N LEU A 265 16.06 -0.25 7.80
CA LEU A 265 16.38 0.36 9.10
C LEU A 265 16.15 1.87 9.09
N GLY A 266 16.54 2.55 8.01
CA GLY A 266 16.31 3.98 7.82
C GLY A 266 14.82 4.34 7.75
N GLU A 267 14.02 3.53 7.05
CA GLU A 267 12.56 3.69 6.98
C GLU A 267 11.89 3.50 8.34
N ILE A 268 12.29 2.47 9.09
CA ILE A 268 11.75 2.19 10.44
C ILE A 268 12.00 3.38 11.37
N LEU A 269 13.21 3.96 11.36
CA LEU A 269 13.51 5.16 12.16
C LEU A 269 12.64 6.35 11.76
N GLN A 270 12.40 6.53 10.46
CA GLN A 270 11.57 7.63 9.97
C GLN A 270 10.10 7.48 10.35
N ILE A 271 9.58 6.25 10.28
CA ILE A 271 8.22 5.93 10.76
C ILE A 271 8.12 6.20 12.26
N ARG A 272 9.09 5.72 13.06
CA ARG A 272 9.09 5.90 14.52
C ARG A 272 9.16 7.37 14.89
N ARG A 273 9.99 8.16 14.20
CA ARG A 273 10.05 9.62 14.31
C ARG A 273 8.69 10.27 14.05
N ASN A 274 8.03 9.92 12.95
CA ASN A 274 6.74 10.52 12.59
C ASN A 274 5.66 10.23 13.64
N VAL A 275 5.65 9.01 14.19
CA VAL A 275 4.76 8.64 15.29
C VAL A 275 5.07 9.46 16.55
N TYR A 276 6.35 9.57 16.90
CA TYR A 276 6.81 10.35 18.05
C TYR A 276 6.42 11.84 17.95
N ILE A 277 6.67 12.48 16.80
CA ILE A 277 6.32 13.90 16.57
C ILE A 277 4.81 14.11 16.63
N LYS A 278 4.02 13.24 15.98
CA LYS A 278 2.56 13.34 16.01
C LYS A 278 2.04 13.23 17.43
N ARG A 279 2.60 12.35 18.26
CA ARG A 279 2.13 12.11 19.62
C ARG A 279 2.56 13.21 20.59
N LYS A 280 3.81 13.68 20.53
CA LYS A 280 4.27 14.82 21.33
C LYS A 280 3.45 16.09 21.06
N LYS A 281 3.06 16.33 19.79
CA LYS A 281 2.15 17.43 19.43
C LYS A 281 0.76 17.31 20.04
N ILE A 282 0.28 16.09 20.25
CA ILE A 282 -1.02 15.82 20.91
C ILE A 282 -0.88 16.05 22.42
N ASP A 283 0.20 15.57 23.03
CA ASP A 283 0.34 15.54 24.50
C ASP A 283 0.81 16.88 25.10
N PHE A 284 1.63 17.67 24.38
CA PHE A 284 2.28 18.88 24.94
C PHE A 284 2.17 20.15 24.05
N GLY A 285 1.42 20.10 22.95
CA GLY A 285 1.32 21.23 22.01
C GLY A 285 2.62 21.52 21.24
N ASN A 286 2.76 22.73 20.69
CA ASN A 286 3.87 23.13 19.81
C ASN A 286 5.15 23.56 20.57
N GLU A 287 5.58 22.82 21.58
CA GLU A 287 6.87 23.07 22.22
C GLU A 287 8.01 22.31 21.51
N SER A 288 9.18 22.95 21.44
CA SER A 288 10.31 22.54 20.61
C SER A 288 10.67 21.06 20.78
N ILE A 289 10.84 20.37 19.66
CA ILE A 289 11.35 19.01 19.60
C ILE A 289 12.85 19.10 19.94
N PRO A 290 13.39 18.28 20.87
CA PRO A 290 14.83 18.25 21.12
C PRO A 290 15.57 17.99 19.79
N GLN A 291 16.55 18.84 19.45
CA GLN A 291 17.26 18.81 18.15
C GLN A 291 17.86 17.42 17.83
N GLU A 292 18.24 16.65 18.85
CA GLU A 292 18.78 15.30 18.75
C GLU A 292 17.79 14.27 18.17
N LEU A 293 16.48 14.53 18.27
CA LEU A 293 15.39 13.69 17.75
C LEU A 293 14.80 14.27 16.44
N GLU A 294 15.28 15.44 16.04
CA GLU A 294 14.84 16.13 14.83
C GLU A 294 15.38 15.45 13.58
N ASN A 295 16.45 14.65 13.66
CA ASN A 295 16.96 13.91 12.51
C ASN A 295 17.70 12.61 12.88
N PRO A 296 16.99 11.51 13.24
CA PRO A 296 17.62 10.25 13.64
C PRO A 296 18.49 9.60 12.54
N GLN A 297 18.25 9.93 11.27
CA GLN A 297 19.08 9.51 10.14
C GLN A 297 20.46 10.19 10.07
N GLN A 298 20.64 11.37 10.70
CA GLN A 298 21.95 12.01 10.75
C GLN A 298 22.93 11.32 11.69
N ASN A 299 22.42 10.52 12.64
CA ASN A 299 23.24 9.74 13.56
C ASN A 299 23.73 8.42 12.93
N MET A 300 23.17 8.02 11.77
CA MET A 300 23.62 6.85 11.01
C MET A 300 24.58 7.27 9.89
N HIS A 301 25.63 6.47 9.67
CA HIS A 301 26.52 6.65 8.54
C HIS A 301 25.76 6.45 7.23
N GLN A 302 25.85 7.43 6.33
CA GLN A 302 25.20 7.39 5.02
C GLN A 302 25.72 6.22 4.18
N PHE A 303 24.79 5.51 3.54
CA PHE A 303 25.11 4.37 2.70
C PHE A 303 25.84 4.79 1.43
N LYS A 304 27.14 4.56 1.38
CA LYS A 304 27.88 4.60 0.12
C LYS A 304 27.74 3.22 -0.53
N SER A 305 26.82 3.10 -1.48
CA SER A 305 26.60 1.87 -2.28
C SER A 305 27.91 1.32 -2.85
N ASP A 306 28.88 2.19 -3.13
CA ASP A 306 30.18 1.86 -3.70
C ASP A 306 31.09 1.08 -2.74
N LEU A 307 30.96 1.27 -1.42
CA LEU A 307 31.76 0.53 -0.42
C LEU A 307 31.36 -0.96 -0.38
N TYR A 308 30.08 -1.24 -0.61
CA TYR A 308 29.54 -2.59 -0.66
C TYR A 308 29.69 -3.24 -2.04
N LYS A 309 30.25 -2.53 -3.04
CA LYS A 309 30.61 -3.07 -4.36
C LYS A 309 32.09 -3.43 -4.49
N ALA A 310 32.92 -3.01 -3.53
CA ALA A 310 34.34 -3.29 -3.53
C ALA A 310 34.69 -4.74 -3.11
N PRO A 311 35.83 -5.30 -3.54
CA PRO A 311 36.32 -6.59 -3.06
C PRO A 311 36.40 -6.64 -1.52
N LEU A 312 36.10 -7.81 -0.94
CA LEU A 312 36.00 -7.96 0.52
C LEU A 312 37.32 -7.63 1.23
N GLU A 313 38.44 -7.90 0.55
CA GLU A 313 39.80 -7.75 1.03
C GLU A 313 40.27 -6.30 1.14
N THR A 314 39.76 -5.40 0.29
CA THR A 314 40.19 -4.00 0.25
C THR A 314 39.28 -3.07 1.04
N ASN A 315 37.95 -3.13 0.86
CA ASN A 315 37.01 -2.21 1.52
C ASN A 315 35.80 -2.90 2.19
N GLY A 316 35.61 -4.21 2.01
CA GLY A 316 34.45 -4.92 2.57
C GLY A 316 34.40 -4.97 4.10
N LYS A 317 35.57 -4.98 4.76
CA LYS A 317 35.65 -4.89 6.23
C LYS A 317 35.12 -3.57 6.78
N GLN A 318 35.41 -2.45 6.10
CA GLN A 318 34.89 -1.13 6.47
C GLN A 318 33.38 -1.06 6.31
N ALA A 319 32.83 -1.71 5.28
CA ALA A 319 31.40 -1.80 5.04
C ALA A 319 30.68 -2.59 6.16
N ILE A 320 31.24 -3.73 6.58
CA ILE A 320 30.71 -4.52 7.70
C ILE A 320 30.76 -3.73 9.01
N GLN A 321 31.88 -3.07 9.29
CA GLN A 321 32.04 -2.24 10.49
C GLN A 321 31.01 -1.10 10.53
N MET A 322 30.83 -0.41 9.41
CA MET A 322 29.83 0.67 9.28
C MET A 322 28.39 0.14 9.50
N LEU A 323 28.08 -1.07 9.04
CA LEU A 323 26.79 -1.69 9.30
C LEU A 323 26.60 -2.03 10.78
N GLN A 324 27.65 -2.55 11.44
CA GLN A 324 27.62 -2.84 12.88
C GLN A 324 27.41 -1.57 13.70
N GLU A 325 28.13 -0.49 13.38
CA GLU A 325 27.97 0.82 14.00
C GLU A 325 26.55 1.38 13.77
N ASN A 326 26.03 1.27 12.55
CA ASN A 326 24.66 1.67 12.23
C ASN A 326 23.59 0.88 13.00
N LEU A 327 23.75 -0.43 13.15
CA LEU A 327 22.85 -1.28 13.95
C LEU A 327 22.90 -0.90 15.44
N GLN A 328 24.09 -0.59 15.95
CA GLN A 328 24.27 -0.14 17.33
C GLN A 328 23.58 1.21 17.56
N THR A 329 23.80 2.19 16.67
CA THR A 329 23.11 3.48 16.74
C THR A 329 21.60 3.33 16.64
N PHE A 330 21.11 2.48 15.71
CA PHE A 330 19.69 2.17 15.59
C PHE A 330 19.11 1.65 16.91
N LYS A 331 19.81 0.71 17.56
CA LYS A 331 19.40 0.13 18.84
C LYS A 331 19.35 1.16 19.96
N GLU A 332 20.33 2.06 20.02
CA GLU A 332 20.39 3.13 21.03
C GLU A 332 19.28 4.16 20.83
N VAL A 333 19.01 4.58 19.59
CA VAL A 333 17.91 5.50 19.26
C VAL A 333 16.55 4.88 19.56
N MET A 334 16.36 3.60 19.22
CA MET A 334 15.14 2.87 19.57
C MET A 334 14.94 2.78 21.08
N LYS A 335 16.00 2.50 21.84
CA LYS A 335 15.95 2.48 23.31
C LYS A 335 15.54 3.85 23.89
N LYS A 336 15.99 4.96 23.30
CA LYS A 336 15.56 6.31 23.72
C LYS A 336 14.07 6.56 23.43
N PHE A 337 13.56 6.09 22.29
CA PHE A 337 12.13 6.14 22.00
C PHE A 337 11.30 5.33 23.01
N ASP A 338 11.83 4.21 23.50
CA ASP A 338 11.11 3.30 24.39
C ASP A 338 11.25 3.69 25.89
N GLN A 339 12.39 4.24 26.32
CA GLN A 339 12.60 4.69 27.72
C GLN A 339 11.72 5.89 28.11
N GLN A 340 11.39 6.77 27.17
CA GLN A 340 10.38 7.82 27.44
C GLN A 340 8.95 7.26 27.57
N TYR A 341 8.70 6.01 27.16
CA TYR A 341 7.41 5.34 27.26
C TYR A 341 7.19 4.69 28.64
N GLU A 342 8.24 4.18 29.29
CA GLU A 342 8.15 3.60 30.65
C GLU A 342 7.89 4.66 31.73
N LEU A 343 8.38 5.89 31.57
CA LEU A 343 8.13 6.99 32.51
C LEU A 343 6.67 7.51 32.50
N GLN A 344 5.86 7.14 31.51
CA GLN A 344 4.45 7.55 31.40
C GLN A 344 3.45 6.44 31.81
N LEU A 345 3.95 5.27 32.21
CA LEU A 345 3.15 4.14 32.72
C LEU A 345 3.30 3.99 34.25
N ASN A 346 3.50 5.09 34.96
CA ASN A 346 3.30 5.08 36.42
C ASN A 346 1.80 4.91 36.70
N GLU A 347 1.47 3.86 37.45
CA GLU A 347 0.17 3.18 37.56
C GLU A 347 -0.95 3.94 38.28
N ASP A 348 -0.82 5.24 38.59
CA ASP A 348 -1.72 5.89 39.56
C ASP A 348 -2.81 6.82 38.99
N GLU A 349 -2.93 7.02 37.67
CA GLU A 349 -4.00 7.88 37.11
C GLU A 349 -4.63 7.36 35.80
N ILE A 350 -5.21 6.16 35.82
CA ILE A 350 -6.15 5.75 34.75
C ILE A 350 -7.43 5.16 35.35
N GLU A 351 -8.17 5.97 36.08
CA GLU A 351 -9.63 5.96 35.96
C GLU A 351 -9.98 6.92 34.83
N ILE A 352 -10.39 6.39 33.67
CA ILE A 352 -11.40 6.99 32.79
C ILE A 352 -11.89 5.90 31.84
N GLU A 353 -13.20 5.79 31.81
CA GLU A 353 -14.02 4.88 31.02
C GLU A 353 -13.75 5.00 29.50
N ALA A 354 -13.99 3.89 28.79
CA ALA A 354 -14.04 3.75 27.33
C ALA A 354 -12.75 3.41 26.55
N ASP A 355 -12.06 2.30 26.84
CA ASP A 355 -11.21 1.65 25.81
C ASP A 355 -10.82 0.17 26.08
N GLY A 356 -11.77 -0.63 26.60
CA GLY A 356 -11.55 -2.06 26.88
C GLY A 356 -11.12 -2.91 25.67
N GLY A 357 -11.36 -2.45 24.44
CA GLY A 357 -10.90 -3.11 23.21
C GLY A 357 -9.42 -2.87 22.88
N LYS A 358 -8.91 -1.66 23.12
CA LYS A 358 -7.51 -1.30 22.83
C LYS A 358 -6.54 -1.89 23.84
N ILE A 359 -6.94 -1.98 25.11
CA ILE A 359 -6.16 -2.63 26.16
C ILE A 359 -5.97 -4.13 25.86
N LYS A 360 -7.00 -4.79 25.32
CA LYS A 360 -6.93 -6.20 24.92
C LYS A 360 -6.03 -6.41 23.70
N ALA A 361 -6.06 -5.49 22.74
CA ALA A 361 -5.16 -5.50 21.58
C ALA A 361 -3.69 -5.26 21.97
N CYS A 362 -3.41 -4.34 22.91
CA CYS A 362 -2.06 -4.12 23.44
C CYS A 362 -1.54 -5.35 24.20
N LYS A 363 -2.36 -5.98 25.05
CA LYS A 363 -1.97 -7.23 25.74
C LYS A 363 -1.65 -8.35 24.75
N ASN A 364 -2.47 -8.51 23.71
CA ASN A 364 -2.24 -9.51 22.65
C ASN A 364 -0.97 -9.20 21.84
N LEU A 365 -0.67 -7.93 21.56
CA LEU A 365 0.58 -7.53 20.88
C LEU A 365 1.80 -7.80 21.75
N THR A 366 1.75 -7.51 23.05
CA THR A 366 2.84 -7.82 24.00
C THR A 366 3.11 -9.32 24.08
N GLU A 367 2.07 -10.15 24.05
CA GLU A 367 2.20 -11.61 24.02
C GLU A 367 2.78 -12.11 22.68
N LEU A 368 2.40 -11.48 21.56
CA LEU A 368 2.98 -11.73 20.25
C LEU A 368 4.48 -11.40 20.22
N PHE A 369 4.89 -10.26 20.79
CA PHE A 369 6.30 -9.88 20.90
C PHE A 369 7.12 -10.85 21.76
N LYS A 370 6.54 -11.40 22.84
CA LYS A 370 7.18 -12.46 23.63
C LYS A 370 7.40 -13.73 22.82
N ASN A 371 6.43 -14.11 21.98
CA ASN A 371 6.57 -15.26 21.08
C ASN A 371 7.63 -15.04 20.00
N TYR A 372 7.74 -13.83 19.45
CA TYR A 372 8.80 -13.50 18.50
C TYR A 372 10.19 -13.53 19.14
N ASN A 373 10.34 -13.03 20.37
CA ASN A 373 11.62 -13.13 21.10
C ASN A 373 12.05 -14.58 21.33
N TYR A 374 11.11 -15.49 21.61
CA TYR A 374 11.40 -16.93 21.72
C TYR A 374 11.89 -17.53 20.38
N ILE A 375 11.31 -17.09 19.25
CA ILE A 375 11.75 -17.51 17.91
C ILE A 375 13.16 -16.97 17.62
N PHE A 376 13.47 -15.73 17.99
CA PHE A 376 14.81 -15.17 17.84
C PHE A 376 15.85 -15.95 18.66
N GLU A 377 15.55 -16.28 19.92
CA GLU A 377 16.45 -17.12 20.74
C GLU A 377 16.65 -18.53 20.16
N ALA A 378 15.61 -19.12 19.57
CA ALA A 378 15.70 -20.42 18.90
C ALA A 378 16.56 -20.35 17.63
N GLN A 379 16.44 -19.27 16.85
CA GLN A 379 17.25 -19.02 15.66
C GLN A 379 18.71 -18.78 16.02
N ASP A 380 19.01 -18.01 17.07
CA ASP A 380 20.38 -17.78 17.56
C ASP A 380 21.05 -19.07 18.04
N LYS A 381 20.31 -19.96 18.71
CA LYS A 381 20.80 -21.29 19.07
C LYS A 381 21.11 -22.15 17.84
N MET A 382 20.27 -22.09 16.81
CA MET A 382 20.47 -22.85 15.57
C MET A 382 21.69 -22.34 14.78
N ILE A 383 21.84 -21.01 14.68
CA ILE A 383 23.01 -20.37 14.06
C ILE A 383 24.29 -20.75 14.81
N SER A 384 24.27 -20.71 16.14
CA SER A 384 25.40 -21.12 16.98
C SER A 384 25.78 -22.59 16.77
N GLN A 385 24.79 -23.48 16.60
CA GLN A 385 25.04 -24.90 16.27
C GLN A 385 25.63 -25.10 14.87
N ILE A 386 25.20 -24.31 13.88
CA ILE A 386 25.74 -24.36 12.51
C ILE A 386 27.18 -23.85 12.48
N ILE A 387 27.50 -22.78 13.21
CA ILE A 387 28.87 -22.25 13.36
C ILE A 387 29.79 -23.29 14.00
N ASN A 388 29.34 -23.99 15.04
CA ASN A 388 30.13 -25.06 15.66
C ASN A 388 30.33 -26.27 14.73
N LYS A 389 29.33 -26.61 13.90
CA LYS A 389 29.49 -27.68 12.88
C LYS A 389 30.43 -27.27 11.74
N SER A 390 30.44 -26.00 11.34
CA SER A 390 31.33 -25.50 10.28
C SER A 390 32.79 -25.40 10.75
N GLN A 391 33.05 -25.19 12.04
CA GLN A 391 34.41 -25.27 12.59
C GLN A 391 34.99 -26.70 12.57
N ASN A 392 34.15 -27.74 12.65
CA ASN A 392 34.59 -29.14 12.51
C ASN A 392 34.90 -29.54 11.05
N LEU A 393 34.33 -28.84 10.06
CA LEU A 393 34.66 -29.04 8.65
C LEU A 393 36.08 -28.57 8.28
N LYS A 394 36.65 -27.62 9.02
CA LYS A 394 38.05 -27.19 8.83
C LYS A 394 39.10 -28.27 9.17
N LYS A 395 38.71 -29.35 9.86
CA LYS A 395 39.58 -30.52 10.10
C LYS A 395 39.60 -31.52 8.94
N ILE A 396 38.71 -31.38 7.96
CA ILE A 396 38.66 -32.27 6.78
C ILE A 396 39.65 -31.83 5.69
N ASP A 397 40.10 -30.57 5.69
CA ASP A 397 41.12 -30.10 4.76
C ASP A 397 42.51 -30.73 5.01
N GLU A 398 42.77 -31.27 6.20
CA GLU A 398 43.99 -32.05 6.50
C GLU A 398 43.98 -33.46 5.90
N LEU A 399 42.81 -33.97 5.45
CA LEU A 399 42.69 -35.28 4.80
C LEU A 399 43.00 -35.26 3.29
N ASN A 400 43.23 -34.08 2.71
CA ASN A 400 43.60 -33.91 1.29
C ASN A 400 45.08 -34.21 0.99
N PHE A 401 45.88 -34.63 1.97
CA PHE A 401 47.31 -34.93 1.76
C PHE A 401 47.61 -36.37 1.26
N ASN A 402 46.60 -37.18 0.97
CA ASN A 402 46.77 -38.57 0.49
C ASN A 402 46.50 -38.75 -1.01
N LEU A 403 46.85 -37.76 -1.84
CA LEU A 403 46.66 -37.82 -3.30
C LEU A 403 47.79 -38.54 -4.08
N ASN A 404 48.78 -39.14 -3.41
CA ASN A 404 49.91 -39.82 -4.07
C ASN A 404 49.75 -41.33 -4.28
N ARG A 405 48.51 -41.86 -4.31
CA ARG A 405 48.26 -43.32 -4.45
C ARG A 405 47.67 -43.76 -5.79
N PHE A 406 47.58 -42.90 -6.79
CA PHE A 406 46.91 -43.18 -8.07
C PHE A 406 47.85 -43.45 -9.26
N ASN A 407 49.00 -44.08 -9.03
CA ASN A 407 49.78 -44.72 -10.12
C ASN A 407 49.55 -46.24 -10.13
N LYS A 408 48.29 -46.65 -10.33
CA LYS A 408 47.96 -48.02 -10.77
C LYS A 408 47.25 -47.92 -12.10
N VAL A 409 47.86 -48.51 -13.13
CA VAL A 409 47.23 -48.76 -14.42
C VAL A 409 45.95 -49.55 -14.17
N LEU A 410 44.81 -49.01 -14.62
CA LEU A 410 43.49 -49.63 -14.50
C LEU A 410 43.49 -50.96 -15.25
N ASP A 411 42.98 -52.00 -14.60
CA ASP A 411 42.79 -53.31 -15.22
C ASP A 411 41.66 -53.25 -16.26
N ASP A 412 41.70 -54.07 -17.31
CA ASP A 412 40.84 -53.99 -18.51
C ASP A 412 39.34 -53.96 -18.18
N LYS A 413 38.96 -54.58 -17.07
CA LYS A 413 37.58 -54.62 -16.58
C LYS A 413 37.09 -53.26 -16.06
N GLN A 414 37.98 -52.48 -15.44
CA GLN A 414 37.67 -51.14 -14.95
C GLN A 414 37.60 -50.12 -16.10
N ILE A 415 38.40 -50.33 -17.15
CA ILE A 415 38.31 -49.55 -18.39
C ILE A 415 36.94 -49.76 -19.06
N GLU A 416 36.44 -51.00 -19.08
CA GLU A 416 35.15 -51.32 -19.67
C GLU A 416 33.96 -50.76 -18.85
N GLU A 417 34.07 -50.72 -17.53
CA GLU A 417 33.10 -50.03 -16.65
C GLU A 417 33.09 -48.51 -16.89
N VAL A 418 34.26 -47.89 -17.05
CA VAL A 418 34.37 -46.46 -17.38
C VAL A 418 33.80 -46.16 -18.76
N LYS A 419 34.03 -47.01 -19.76
CA LYS A 419 33.39 -46.87 -21.10
C LYS A 419 31.87 -46.95 -21.00
N LYS A 420 31.35 -47.92 -20.24
CA LYS A 420 29.90 -48.07 -20.05
C LYS A 420 29.31 -46.84 -19.35
N TYR A 421 29.98 -46.33 -18.33
CA TYR A 421 29.58 -45.10 -17.65
C TYR A 421 29.59 -43.87 -18.58
N LEU A 422 30.62 -43.72 -19.41
CA LEU A 422 30.70 -42.63 -20.40
C LEU A 422 29.62 -42.75 -21.47
N GLN A 423 29.28 -43.98 -21.88
CA GLN A 423 28.21 -44.23 -22.84
C GLN A 423 26.82 -43.90 -22.27
N ASP A 424 26.59 -44.22 -20.98
CA ASP A 424 25.38 -43.83 -20.27
C ASP A 424 25.30 -42.30 -20.06
N GLN A 425 26.43 -41.64 -19.74
CA GLN A 425 26.50 -40.17 -19.66
C GLN A 425 26.22 -39.49 -21.00
N LYS A 426 26.74 -40.04 -22.11
CA LYS A 426 26.45 -39.55 -23.45
C LYS A 426 24.96 -39.68 -23.78
N LYS A 427 24.34 -40.81 -23.43
CA LYS A 427 22.90 -41.01 -23.62
C LYS A 427 22.06 -40.01 -22.82
N ASN A 428 22.43 -39.74 -21.56
CA ASN A 428 21.74 -38.74 -20.74
C ASN A 428 21.89 -37.32 -21.31
N LEU A 429 23.04 -36.98 -21.88
CA LEU A 429 23.24 -35.69 -22.55
C LEU A 429 22.39 -35.56 -23.82
N ASP A 430 22.26 -36.62 -24.61
CA ASP A 430 21.40 -36.64 -25.79
C ASP A 430 19.90 -36.51 -25.41
N GLU A 431 19.47 -37.17 -24.33
CA GLU A 431 18.12 -37.03 -23.77
C GLU A 431 17.86 -35.61 -23.27
N SER A 432 18.79 -35.02 -22.51
CA SER A 432 18.70 -33.63 -22.04
C SER A 432 18.66 -32.63 -23.19
N LYS A 433 19.43 -32.85 -24.26
CA LYS A 433 19.40 -32.03 -25.47
C LYS A 433 18.03 -32.09 -26.16
N ASN A 434 17.43 -33.27 -26.24
CA ASN A 434 16.10 -33.44 -26.83
C ASN A 434 15.00 -32.74 -26.00
N GLU A 435 15.10 -32.76 -24.67
CA GLU A 435 14.20 -31.99 -23.79
C GLU A 435 14.34 -30.48 -23.98
N ILE A 436 15.58 -29.98 -24.09
CA ILE A 436 15.84 -28.56 -24.37
C ILE A 436 15.23 -28.15 -25.71
N ASP A 437 15.34 -28.97 -26.75
CA ASP A 437 14.74 -28.70 -28.06
C ASP A 437 13.20 -28.71 -28.02
N LEU A 438 12.60 -29.57 -27.19
CA LEU A 438 11.16 -29.58 -26.96
C LEU A 438 10.68 -28.31 -26.24
N ILE A 439 11.39 -27.89 -25.19
CA ILE A 439 11.12 -26.66 -24.46
C ILE A 439 11.25 -25.45 -25.39
N LYS A 440 12.26 -25.42 -26.26
CA LYS A 440 12.47 -24.36 -27.24
C LYS A 440 11.31 -24.26 -28.23
N LYS A 441 10.78 -25.38 -28.72
CA LYS A 441 9.58 -25.42 -29.56
C LYS A 441 8.34 -24.91 -28.83
N GLN A 442 8.13 -25.32 -27.57
CA GLN A 442 7.01 -24.83 -26.76
C GLN A 442 7.10 -23.32 -26.51
N PHE A 443 8.31 -22.81 -26.25
CA PHE A 443 8.55 -21.38 -26.07
C PHE A 443 8.25 -20.57 -27.34
N GLN A 444 8.67 -21.07 -28.51
CA GLN A 444 8.32 -20.45 -29.80
C GLN A 444 6.81 -20.42 -30.05
N GLN A 445 6.08 -21.48 -29.69
CA GLN A 445 4.62 -21.50 -29.80
C GLN A 445 3.95 -20.49 -28.85
N GLN A 446 4.46 -20.34 -27.62
CA GLN A 446 3.96 -19.32 -26.70
C GLN A 446 4.22 -17.91 -27.20
N LEU A 447 5.40 -17.64 -27.78
CA LEU A 447 5.68 -16.34 -28.40
C LEU A 447 4.70 -16.01 -29.53
N LYS A 448 4.41 -17.00 -30.39
CA LYS A 448 3.44 -16.83 -31.49
C LYS A 448 2.04 -16.51 -30.96
N LYS A 449 1.56 -17.26 -29.94
CA LYS A 449 0.27 -16.97 -29.29
C LYS A 449 0.23 -15.58 -28.67
N ARG A 450 1.32 -15.14 -28.02
CA ARG A 450 1.39 -13.80 -27.43
C ARG A 450 1.31 -12.70 -28.47
N GLU A 451 1.90 -12.90 -29.65
CA GLU A 451 1.82 -11.93 -30.75
C GLU A 451 0.39 -11.88 -31.33
N GLU A 452 -0.28 -13.02 -31.48
CA GLU A 452 -1.68 -13.08 -31.89
C GLU A 452 -2.60 -12.37 -30.88
N GLU A 453 -2.41 -12.58 -29.58
CA GLU A 453 -3.16 -11.88 -28.52
C GLU A 453 -2.93 -10.36 -28.56
N LYS A 454 -1.69 -9.93 -28.80
CA LYS A 454 -1.33 -8.51 -28.93
C LYS A 454 -2.06 -7.86 -30.11
N GLN A 455 -2.16 -8.53 -31.25
CA GLN A 455 -2.92 -8.05 -32.41
C GLN A 455 -4.42 -7.94 -32.10
N ILE A 456 -5.01 -8.92 -31.40
CA ILE A 456 -6.41 -8.88 -30.97
C ILE A 456 -6.67 -7.70 -30.03
N ILE A 457 -5.78 -7.47 -29.07
CA ILE A 457 -5.90 -6.33 -28.13
C ILE A 457 -5.81 -5.00 -28.89
N GLN A 458 -4.89 -4.89 -29.85
CA GLN A 458 -4.76 -3.68 -30.67
C GLN A 458 -6.03 -3.42 -31.49
N MET A 459 -6.63 -4.45 -32.08
CA MET A 459 -7.88 -4.33 -32.82
C MET A 459 -9.04 -3.90 -31.90
N LYS A 460 -9.15 -4.49 -30.70
CA LYS A 460 -10.17 -4.09 -29.70
C LYS A 460 -9.99 -2.64 -29.24
N ARG A 461 -8.76 -2.18 -29.06
CA ARG A 461 -8.46 -0.79 -28.70
C ARG A 461 -8.93 0.17 -29.77
N LYS A 462 -8.67 -0.14 -31.05
CA LYS A 462 -9.12 0.67 -32.18
C LYS A 462 -10.65 0.75 -32.25
N MET A 463 -11.34 -0.38 -32.08
CA MET A 463 -12.81 -0.41 -32.02
C MET A 463 -13.36 0.46 -30.88
N LEU A 464 -12.76 0.39 -29.68
CA LEU A 464 -13.16 1.22 -28.54
C LEU A 464 -12.94 2.71 -28.81
N GLU A 465 -11.85 3.07 -29.47
CA GLU A 465 -11.54 4.45 -29.85
C GLU A 465 -12.58 5.01 -30.84
N GLU A 466 -12.91 4.24 -31.89
CA GLU A 466 -13.97 4.59 -32.84
C GLU A 466 -15.34 4.73 -32.16
N THR A 467 -15.63 3.88 -31.17
CA THR A 467 -16.88 3.96 -30.40
C THR A 467 -16.91 5.22 -29.52
N ASN A 468 -15.79 5.53 -28.88
CA ASN A 468 -15.65 6.70 -28.02
C ASN A 468 -15.77 8.01 -28.81
N ASP A 469 -15.23 8.06 -30.02
CA ASP A 469 -15.36 9.24 -30.89
C ASP A 469 -16.81 9.47 -31.33
N LYS A 470 -17.55 8.40 -31.66
CA LYS A 470 -19.00 8.50 -31.90
C LYS A 470 -19.76 9.01 -30.68
N PHE A 471 -19.39 8.56 -29.48
CA PHE A 471 -19.98 9.07 -28.24
C PHE A 471 -19.71 10.56 -28.04
N LYS A 472 -18.48 11.02 -28.26
CA LYS A 472 -18.14 12.46 -28.18
C LYS A 472 -18.92 13.29 -29.21
N GLU A 473 -19.09 12.77 -30.42
CA GLU A 473 -19.86 13.44 -31.47
C GLU A 473 -21.34 13.56 -31.08
N ASN A 474 -21.94 12.50 -30.53
CA ASN A 474 -23.30 12.53 -30.01
C ASN A 474 -23.46 13.55 -28.86
N ILE A 475 -22.49 13.63 -27.95
CA ILE A 475 -22.49 14.63 -26.87
C ILE A 475 -22.47 16.05 -27.46
N ARG A 476 -21.59 16.32 -28.45
CA ARG A 476 -21.53 17.63 -29.12
C ARG A 476 -22.85 17.99 -29.81
N MET A 477 -23.51 17.02 -30.45
CA MET A 477 -24.82 17.24 -31.06
C MET A 477 -25.88 17.60 -30.02
N LEU A 478 -25.90 16.91 -28.88
CA LEU A 478 -26.82 17.20 -27.77
C LEU A 478 -26.56 18.59 -27.15
N GLU A 479 -25.30 18.95 -26.95
CA GLU A 479 -24.92 20.28 -26.45
C GLU A 479 -25.37 21.39 -27.41
N ASN A 480 -25.18 21.19 -28.72
CA ASN A 480 -25.61 22.14 -29.74
C ASN A 480 -27.15 22.26 -29.80
N ALA A 481 -27.87 21.14 -29.74
CA ALA A 481 -29.33 21.14 -29.69
C ALA A 481 -29.85 21.84 -28.42
N SER A 482 -29.24 21.60 -27.26
CA SER A 482 -29.57 22.27 -26.01
C SER A 482 -29.34 23.79 -26.08
N ARG A 483 -28.22 24.23 -26.68
CA ARG A 483 -27.96 25.65 -26.92
C ARG A 483 -28.97 26.30 -27.85
N GLN A 484 -29.38 25.61 -28.92
CA GLN A 484 -30.40 26.10 -29.84
C GLN A 484 -31.77 26.22 -29.16
N ALA A 485 -32.17 25.23 -28.36
CA ALA A 485 -33.40 25.27 -27.58
C ALA A 485 -33.42 26.44 -26.58
N LEU A 486 -32.30 26.70 -25.91
CA LEU A 486 -32.14 27.86 -25.02
C LEU A 486 -32.24 29.20 -25.78
N GLN A 487 -31.70 29.29 -26.99
CA GLN A 487 -31.82 30.49 -27.82
C GLN A 487 -33.25 30.74 -28.29
N GLN A 488 -33.99 29.69 -28.65
CA GLN A 488 -35.41 29.78 -29.02
C GLN A 488 -36.28 30.26 -27.85
N LEU A 489 -36.09 29.70 -26.65
CA LEU A 489 -36.79 30.14 -25.44
C LEU A 489 -36.51 31.60 -25.08
N ASN A 490 -35.30 32.10 -25.35
CA ASN A 490 -34.96 33.50 -25.12
C ASN A 490 -35.55 34.43 -26.20
N GLN A 491 -35.84 33.94 -27.40
CA GLN A 491 -36.49 34.73 -28.46
C GLN A 491 -38.02 34.80 -28.29
N GLU A 492 -38.66 33.80 -27.68
CA GLU A 492 -40.11 33.81 -27.38
C GLU A 492 -40.50 34.69 -26.18
N ASN A 493 -39.54 35.19 -25.41
CA ASN A 493 -39.76 36.05 -24.24
C ASN A 493 -39.51 37.56 -24.52
N TYR A 494 -39.31 37.94 -25.78
CA TYR A 494 -39.28 39.31 -26.27
C TYR A 494 -40.33 39.49 -27.35
#